data_AF-A0A5K1DZG9-F1
#
_entry.id   AF-A0A5K1DZG9-F1
#
_cell.length_a   1.000
_cell.length_b   1.000
_cell.length_c   1.000
_cell.angle_alpha   90.00
_cell.angle_beta   90.00
_cell.angle_gamma   90.00
#
_symmetry.space_group_name_H-M   'P 1'
#
loop_
_entity.id
_entity.type
_entity.pdbx_description
1 polymer ?
#
loop_
_entity_poly.entity_id
_entity_poly.type
_entity_poly.pdbx_seq_one_letter_code
_entity_poly.pdbx_strand_id
1 'polypeptide(L)'
;GLIIDRIRASVTKDSTAAKRFIYLGDGSGDYCPSLKLGDGDKVMPRKDYPLWHHIQNNPLLLRAEIHPWSNAAELEETLIQLINNNSSHLVAADCKSQSVLPPHSEPLVLRPLSVQQ
;
A
#
# COMPACT_ATOMS: atom_id res chain seq x y z
N GLY A 1 -15.40 -1.58 -3.94
CA GLY A 1 -15.35 -0.19 -3.43
C GLY A 1 -14.77 0.68 -4.52
N LEU A 2 -15.31 1.89 -4.75
CA LEU A 2 -15.11 2.65 -6.01
C LEU A 2 -13.66 2.70 -6.51
N ILE A 3 -12.69 2.98 -5.64
CA ILE A 3 -11.27 3.05 -6.00
C ILE A 3 -10.69 1.67 -6.34
N ILE A 4 -10.90 0.67 -5.48
CA ILE A 4 -10.43 -0.70 -5.71
C ILE A 4 -11.04 -1.28 -7.00
N ASP A 5 -12.32 -1.04 -7.24
CA ASP A 5 -13.04 -1.54 -8.41
C ASP A 5 -12.50 -0.88 -9.69
N ARG A 6 -12.22 0.43 -9.65
CA ARG A 6 -11.59 1.16 -10.75
C ARG A 6 -10.19 0.64 -11.06
N ILE A 7 -9.38 0.36 -10.04
CA ILE A 7 -8.02 -0.20 -10.23
C ILE A 7 -8.13 -1.59 -10.87
N ARG A 8 -8.98 -2.48 -10.35
CA ARG A 8 -9.23 -3.80 -10.96
C ARG A 8 -9.59 -3.68 -12.44
N ALA A 9 -10.55 -2.83 -12.78
CA ALA A 9 -11.00 -2.61 -14.15
C ALA A 9 -9.92 -2.03 -15.09
N SER A 10 -8.98 -1.22 -14.57
CA SER A 10 -7.85 -0.72 -15.35
C SER A 10 -6.79 -1.78 -15.60
N VAL A 11 -6.60 -2.70 -14.66
CA VAL A 11 -5.51 -3.66 -14.64
C VAL A 11 -5.81 -4.91 -15.47
N THR A 12 -7.08 -5.30 -15.56
CA THR A 12 -7.51 -6.49 -16.31
C THR A 12 -7.52 -6.30 -17.84
N LYS A 13 -7.26 -5.09 -18.34
CA LYS A 13 -7.22 -4.82 -19.79
C LYS A 13 -5.93 -5.31 -20.46
N ASP A 14 -4.83 -5.42 -19.70
CA ASP A 14 -3.50 -5.64 -20.24
C ASP A 14 -2.87 -6.99 -19.85
N SER A 15 -3.56 -7.83 -19.06
CA SER A 15 -3.03 -9.13 -18.63
C SER A 15 -4.10 -10.22 -18.54
N THR A 16 -3.78 -11.42 -19.05
CA THR A 16 -4.62 -12.62 -18.94
C THR A 16 -4.69 -13.19 -17.52
N ALA A 17 -3.77 -12.80 -16.63
CA ALA A 17 -3.77 -13.17 -15.22
C ALA A 17 -4.45 -12.10 -14.36
N ALA A 18 -5.33 -12.54 -13.45
CA ALA A 18 -5.93 -11.67 -12.45
C ALA A 18 -4.83 -11.19 -11.47
N LYS A 19 -4.60 -9.86 -11.41
CA LYS A 19 -3.67 -9.29 -10.44
C LYS A 19 -4.31 -9.28 -9.04
N ARG A 20 -3.50 -9.58 -8.02
CA ARG A 20 -3.88 -9.59 -6.61
C ARG A 20 -3.47 -8.28 -5.94
N PHE A 21 -4.26 -7.80 -4.98
CA PHE A 21 -3.91 -6.64 -4.15
C PHE A 21 -3.09 -7.06 -2.95
N ILE A 22 -2.13 -6.22 -2.59
CA ILE A 22 -1.50 -6.19 -1.26
C ILE A 22 -1.79 -4.79 -0.71
N TYR A 23 -2.62 -4.71 0.33
CA TYR A 23 -3.03 -3.44 0.93
C TYR A 23 -2.30 -3.22 2.25
N LEU A 24 -1.67 -2.06 2.42
CA LEU A 24 -0.89 -1.68 3.60
C LEU A 24 -1.61 -0.55 4.34
N GLY A 25 -1.70 -0.62 5.66
CA GLY A 25 -2.32 0.44 6.44
C GLY A 25 -2.16 0.26 7.95
N ASP A 26 -2.42 1.34 8.68
CA ASP A 26 -2.42 1.38 10.14
C ASP A 26 -3.61 2.16 10.72
N GLY A 27 -4.26 3.03 9.94
CA GLY A 27 -5.31 3.93 10.41
C GLY A 27 -6.73 3.33 10.41
N SER A 28 -7.64 3.93 11.17
CA SER A 28 -9.06 3.51 11.18
C SER A 28 -9.73 3.68 9.80
N GLY A 29 -9.29 4.68 9.02
CA GLY A 29 -9.79 4.92 7.66
C GLY A 29 -9.52 3.77 6.69
N ASP A 30 -8.55 2.91 7.02
CA ASP A 30 -8.11 1.79 6.19
C ASP A 30 -8.98 0.54 6.36
N TYR A 31 -9.84 0.50 7.38
CA TYR A 31 -10.67 -0.68 7.64
C TYR A 31 -11.72 -0.89 6.54
N CYS A 32 -12.47 0.16 6.20
CA CYS A 32 -13.49 0.11 5.14
C CYS A 32 -12.96 -0.34 3.76
N PRO A 33 -11.82 0.19 3.24
CA PRO A 33 -11.25 -0.31 2.00
C PRO A 33 -10.70 -1.74 2.14
N SER A 34 -10.17 -2.15 3.30
CA SER A 34 -9.72 -3.53 3.55
C SER A 34 -10.86 -4.56 3.42
N LEU A 35 -12.08 -4.20 3.79
CA LEU A 35 -13.28 -5.04 3.60
C LEU A 35 -13.68 -5.24 2.13
N LYS A 36 -13.09 -4.49 1.18
CA LYS A 36 -13.36 -4.61 -0.27
C LYS A 36 -12.34 -5.51 -0.99
N LEU A 37 -11.34 -5.99 -0.26
CA LEU A 37 -10.39 -6.99 -0.74
C LEU A 37 -11.09 -8.35 -0.84
N GLY A 38 -10.75 -9.10 -1.89
CA GLY A 38 -11.34 -10.41 -2.19
C GLY A 38 -10.43 -11.58 -1.80
N ASP A 39 -10.86 -12.77 -2.15
CA ASP A 39 -10.06 -13.97 -1.91
C ASP A 39 -8.75 -13.90 -2.71
N GLY A 40 -7.64 -14.26 -2.07
CA GLY A 40 -6.31 -14.19 -2.66
C GLY A 40 -5.63 -12.81 -2.56
N ASP A 41 -6.37 -11.74 -2.28
CA ASP A 41 -5.81 -10.44 -1.88
C ASP A 41 -5.20 -10.55 -0.48
N LYS A 42 -4.28 -9.63 -0.15
CA LYS A 42 -3.56 -9.56 1.13
C LYS A 42 -3.80 -8.20 1.78
N VAL A 43 -3.95 -8.17 3.10
CA VAL A 43 -3.93 -6.96 3.91
C VAL A 43 -2.78 -7.06 4.92
N MET A 44 -2.05 -5.96 5.10
CA MET A 44 -0.89 -5.86 5.96
C MET A 44 -1.10 -4.79 7.03
N PRO A 45 -1.87 -5.09 8.10
CA PRO A 45 -2.14 -4.14 9.17
C PRO A 45 -0.96 -4.00 10.13
N ARG A 46 -0.63 -2.76 10.50
CA ARG A 46 0.36 -2.50 11.55
C ARG A 46 -0.17 -2.92 12.91
N LYS A 47 0.55 -3.78 13.63
CA LYS A 47 0.18 -4.25 14.97
C LYS A 47 0.06 -3.09 15.94
N ASP A 48 -0.93 -3.15 16.82
CA ASP A 48 -1.21 -2.16 17.87
C ASP A 48 -1.66 -0.78 17.35
N TYR A 49 -2.13 -0.72 16.10
CA TYR A 49 -2.73 0.46 15.49
C TYR A 49 -4.22 0.22 15.15
N PRO A 50 -5.01 1.27 14.89
CA PRO A 50 -6.46 1.11 14.76
C PRO A 50 -6.93 0.11 13.70
N LEU A 51 -6.27 0.03 12.53
CA LEU A 51 -6.63 -0.97 11.51
C LEU A 51 -6.54 -2.40 12.07
N TRP A 52 -5.45 -2.69 12.77
CA TRP A 52 -5.20 -3.99 13.41
C TRP A 52 -6.30 -4.34 14.42
N HIS A 53 -6.66 -3.40 15.29
CA HIS A 53 -7.71 -3.62 16.28
C HIS A 53 -9.08 -3.86 15.63
N HIS A 54 -9.43 -3.11 14.57
CA HIS A 54 -10.68 -3.34 13.85
C HIS A 54 -10.74 -4.75 13.23
N ILE A 55 -9.62 -5.20 12.65
CA ILE A 55 -9.51 -6.55 12.07
C ILE A 55 -9.58 -7.63 13.17
N GLN A 56 -8.87 -7.46 14.29
CA GLN A 56 -8.89 -8.43 15.39
C GLN A 56 -10.27 -8.56 16.05
N ASN A 57 -11.03 -7.47 16.11
CA ASN A 57 -12.38 -7.48 16.69
C ASN A 57 -13.35 -8.33 15.88
N ASN A 58 -13.20 -8.40 14.55
CA ASN A 58 -14.05 -9.23 13.70
C ASN A 58 -13.34 -9.69 12.41
N PRO A 59 -12.43 -10.67 12.50
CA PRO A 59 -11.62 -11.09 11.36
C PRO A 59 -12.44 -11.77 10.26
N LEU A 60 -13.61 -12.32 10.59
CA LEU A 60 -14.47 -13.04 9.64
C LEU A 60 -15.09 -12.13 8.56
N LEU A 61 -15.08 -10.81 8.75
CA LEU A 61 -15.54 -9.86 7.74
C LEU A 61 -14.53 -9.63 6.62
N LEU A 62 -13.25 -9.99 6.84
CA LEU A 62 -12.21 -9.88 5.84
C LEU A 62 -12.09 -11.18 5.04
N ARG A 63 -12.12 -11.04 3.71
CA ARG A 63 -11.84 -12.13 2.77
C ARG A 63 -10.36 -12.25 2.41
N ALA A 64 -9.62 -11.15 2.56
CA ALA A 64 -8.19 -11.11 2.31
C ALA A 64 -7.40 -11.83 3.42
N GLU A 65 -6.23 -12.35 3.06
CA GLU A 65 -5.29 -12.90 4.03
C GLU A 65 -4.62 -11.77 4.82
N ILE A 66 -4.51 -11.96 6.13
CA ILE A 66 -4.00 -10.94 7.06
C ILE A 66 -2.53 -11.20 7.38
N HIS A 67 -1.68 -10.20 7.14
CA HIS A 67 -0.23 -10.24 7.28
C HIS A 67 0.26 -9.12 8.22
N PRO A 68 0.25 -9.35 9.54
CA PRO A 68 0.67 -8.38 10.56
C PRO A 68 2.09 -7.86 10.36
N TRP A 69 2.37 -6.60 10.71
CA TRP A 69 3.75 -6.14 10.87
C TRP A 69 3.90 -5.19 12.06
N SER A 70 5.04 -5.26 12.75
CA SER A 70 5.32 -4.45 13.95
C SER A 70 6.34 -3.34 13.68
N ASN A 71 7.29 -3.59 12.77
CA ASN A 71 8.40 -2.72 12.44
C ASN A 71 8.75 -2.81 10.94
N ALA A 72 9.66 -1.94 10.49
CA ALA A 72 10.04 -1.85 9.08
C ALA A 72 10.68 -3.14 8.54
N ALA A 73 11.47 -3.86 9.35
CA ALA A 73 12.12 -5.09 8.92
C ALA A 73 11.09 -6.22 8.69
N GLU A 74 10.14 -6.40 9.61
CA GLU A 74 9.03 -7.35 9.42
C GLU A 74 8.17 -7.00 8.21
N LEU A 75 7.90 -5.71 8.00
CA LEU A 75 7.15 -5.22 6.85
C LEU A 75 7.88 -5.56 5.54
N GLU A 76 9.18 -5.25 5.45
CA GLU A 76 10.02 -5.53 4.29
C GLU A 76 10.05 -7.02 3.98
N GLU A 77 10.38 -7.85 4.97
CA GLU A 77 10.47 -9.30 4.82
C GLU A 77 9.16 -9.89 4.30
N THR A 78 8.05 -9.55 4.96
CA THR A 78 6.73 -10.08 4.60
C THR A 78 6.30 -9.62 3.22
N LEU A 79 6.51 -8.34 2.88
CA LEU A 79 6.13 -7.80 1.58
C LEU A 79 6.90 -8.47 0.44
N ILE A 80 8.22 -8.66 0.60
CA ILE A 80 9.06 -9.36 -0.39
C ILE A 80 8.59 -10.81 -0.56
N GLN A 81 8.33 -11.52 0.54
CA GLN A 81 7.80 -12.89 0.49
C GLN A 81 6.48 -12.95 -0.27
N LEU A 82 5.54 -12.03 0.00
CA LEU A 82 4.25 -11.99 -0.68
C LEU A 82 4.40 -11.73 -2.18
N ILE A 83 5.25 -10.78 -2.58
CA ILE A 83 5.51 -10.49 -4.00
C ILE A 83 6.13 -11.71 -4.68
N ASN A 84 7.13 -12.33 -4.09
CA ASN A 84 7.84 -13.48 -4.67
C ASN A 84 6.96 -14.72 -4.76
N ASN A 85 6.16 -15.00 -3.73
CA ASN A 85 5.19 -16.11 -3.73
C ASN A 85 4.10 -15.90 -4.79
N ASN A 86 3.83 -14.66 -5.17
CA ASN A 86 2.96 -14.33 -6.28
C ASN A 86 3.67 -14.38 -7.65
N SER A 87 5.01 -14.48 -7.66
CA SER A 87 5.89 -14.35 -8.84
C SER A 87 6.44 -15.67 -9.36
N SER A 88 6.06 -16.83 -8.80
CA SER A 88 6.29 -18.13 -9.46
C SER A 88 5.60 -18.25 -10.84
N HIS A 89 4.92 -17.20 -11.31
CA HIS A 89 4.40 -17.05 -12.66
C HIS A 89 4.77 -15.72 -13.37
N LEU A 90 5.62 -14.86 -12.79
CA LEU A 90 6.00 -13.57 -13.39
C LEU A 90 7.51 -13.33 -13.27
N VAL A 91 8.19 -13.45 -14.40
CA VAL A 91 9.59 -13.08 -14.61
C VAL A 91 9.83 -11.63 -14.20
N ALA A 92 10.92 -11.42 -13.46
CA ALA A 92 11.35 -10.15 -12.91
C ALA A 92 11.30 -9.00 -13.95
N ALA A 93 10.52 -7.96 -13.65
CA ALA A 93 10.70 -6.66 -14.27
C ALA A 93 11.62 -5.84 -13.36
N ASP A 94 12.82 -5.53 -13.87
CA ASP A 94 13.83 -4.69 -13.23
C ASP A 94 13.21 -3.39 -12.66
N CYS A 95 13.17 -3.27 -11.34
CA CYS A 95 12.91 -2.01 -10.66
C CYS A 95 14.17 -1.15 -10.72
N LYS A 96 14.35 -0.35 -11.78
CA LYS A 96 15.36 0.71 -11.76
C LYS A 96 14.88 1.85 -10.85
N SER A 97 15.33 1.84 -9.60
CA SER A 97 15.33 3.01 -8.73
C SER A 97 16.22 4.08 -9.35
N GLN A 98 15.63 5.13 -9.94
CA GLN A 98 16.37 6.36 -10.25
C GLN A 98 16.19 7.32 -9.07
N SER A 99 17.18 7.34 -8.18
CA SER A 99 17.44 8.48 -7.32
C SER A 99 18.01 9.60 -8.20
N VAL A 100 17.20 10.60 -8.54
CA VAL A 100 17.71 11.87 -9.06
C VAL A 100 17.57 12.89 -7.94
N LEU A 101 18.66 13.11 -7.20
CA LEU A 101 18.84 14.33 -6.42
C LEU A 101 19.13 15.46 -7.42
N PRO A 102 18.37 16.56 -7.45
CA PRO A 102 18.78 17.73 -8.20
C PRO A 102 19.96 18.41 -7.48
N PRO A 103 20.98 18.88 -8.23
CA PRO A 103 22.08 19.63 -7.64
C PRO A 103 21.60 20.97 -7.12
N HIS A 104 22.07 21.28 -5.91
CA HIS A 104 22.14 22.60 -5.26
C HIS A 104 22.08 23.78 -6.22
N SER A 105 21.18 24.76 -5.97
CA SER A 105 21.46 26.21 -6.05
C SER A 105 20.33 27.05 -5.43
N GLU A 106 20.73 28.07 -4.67
CA GLU A 106 20.03 29.29 -4.22
C GLU A 106 19.09 29.26 -2.99
N PRO A 107 19.39 30.05 -1.92
CA PRO A 107 18.52 30.22 -0.77
C PRO A 107 17.34 31.16 -1.09
N LEU A 108 16.13 30.76 -0.71
CA LEU A 108 14.93 31.60 -0.81
C LEU A 108 15.00 32.72 0.24
N VAL A 109 15.23 33.95 -0.22
CA VAL A 109 15.06 35.16 0.59
C VAL A 109 13.57 35.40 0.81
N LEU A 110 13.10 35.21 2.04
CA LEU A 110 11.76 35.62 2.48
C LEU A 110 11.66 37.15 2.48
N ARG A 111 10.85 37.71 1.58
CA ARG A 111 10.46 39.13 1.62
C ARG A 111 9.28 39.28 2.60
N PRO A 112 9.29 40.26 3.52
CA PRO A 112 8.16 40.48 4.41
C PRO A 112 6.90 40.92 3.65
N LEU A 113 5.74 40.46 4.11
CA LEU A 113 4.44 40.97 3.67
C LEU A 113 4.26 42.40 4.17
N SER A 114 4.10 43.35 3.25
CA SER A 114 3.68 44.71 3.60
C SER A 114 2.26 44.68 4.13
N VAL A 115 2.08 45.06 5.39
CA VAL A 115 0.77 45.38 5.97
C VAL A 115 0.32 46.72 5.39
N GLN A 116 -0.79 46.74 4.67
CA GLN A 116 -1.46 47.98 4.31
C GLN A 116 -2.29 48.45 5.51
N GLN A 117 -2.01 49.67 5.97
CA GLN A 117 -2.92 50.46 6.82
C GLN A 117 -3.97 51.15 5.96
#